data_AF-A0A3B9JH76-F1
#
_entry.id   AF-A0A3B9JH76-F1
#
_cell.length_a   1.000
_cell.length_b   1.000
_cell.length_c   1.000
_cell.angle_alpha   90.00
_cell.angle_beta   90.00
_cell.angle_gamma   90.00
#
_symmetry.space_group_name_H-M   'P 1'
#
loop_
_entity.id
_entity.type
_entity.pdbx_description
1 polymer ?
#
loop_
_entity_poly.entity_id
_entity_poly.type
_entity_poly.pdbx_seq_one_letter_code
_entity_poly.pdbx_strand_id
1 'polypeptide(L)' 'YRDVDEARKSIFKYIEGWYNNRRIHGSIFYMTPNEFEALAV' A
#
# COMPACT_ATOMS: atom_id res chain seq x y z
N TYR A 1 -5.10 12.36 14.50
CA TYR A 1 -4.57 13.38 13.57
C TYR A 1 -5.08 14.73 14.01
N ARG A 2 -4.23 15.75 13.97
CA ARG A 2 -4.53 17.11 14.42
C ARG A 2 -5.26 17.92 13.34
N ASP A 3 -4.99 17.62 12.08
CA ASP A 3 -5.65 18.22 10.91
C ASP A 3 -5.71 17.22 9.74
N VAL A 4 -6.39 17.64 8.66
CA VAL A 4 -6.57 16.83 7.44
C VAL A 4 -5.22 16.56 6.75
N ASP A 5 -4.27 17.49 6.82
CA ASP A 5 -2.96 17.34 6.20
C ASP A 5 -2.13 16.26 6.89
N GLU A 6 -2.18 16.19 8.21
CA GLU A 6 -1.51 15.14 8.98
C GLU A 6 -2.15 13.77 8.72
N ALA A 7 -3.48 13.70 8.62
CA ALA A 7 -4.19 12.49 8.24
C ALA A 7 -3.78 12.02 6.83
N ARG A 8 -3.73 12.94 5.86
CA ARG A 8 -3.33 12.65 4.48
C ARG A 8 -1.89 12.12 4.42
N LYS A 9 -0.96 12.74 5.14
CA LYS A 9 0.43 12.28 5.24
C LYS A 9 0.53 10.89 5.86
N SER A 10 -0.27 10.59 6.88
CA SER A 10 -0.27 9.27 7.52
C SER A 10 -0.81 8.18 6.60
N ILE A 11 -1.91 8.46 5.89
CA ILE A 11 -2.47 7.54 4.90
C ILE A 11 -1.47 7.28 3.78
N PHE A 12 -0.84 8.33 3.24
CA PHE A 12 0.21 8.18 2.23
C PHE A 12 1.35 7.27 2.73
N LYS A 13 1.87 7.53 3.94
CA LYS A 13 2.91 6.69 4.55
C LYS A 13 2.48 5.25 4.72
N TYR A 14 1.22 5.01 5.08
CA TYR A 14 0.69 3.66 5.22
C TYR A 14 0.59 2.97 3.86
N ILE A 15 0.02 3.62 2.85
CA ILE A 15 -0.18 3.06 1.51
C ILE A 15 1.19 2.75 0.87
N GLU A 16 2.06 3.75 0.76
CA GLU A 16 3.34 3.61 0.08
C GLU A 16 4.39 2.90 0.93
N GLY A 17 4.42 3.15 2.24
CA GLY A 17 5.44 2.59 3.12
C GLY A 17 5.19 1.14 3.53
N TRP A 18 3.93 0.70 3.54
CA TRP A 18 3.57 -0.63 4.03
C TRP A 18 2.57 -1.39 3.14
N TYR A 19 1.45 -0.79 2.77
CA TYR A 19 0.39 -1.51 2.06
C TYR A 19 0.88 -2.06 0.72
N ASN A 20 1.31 -1.18 -0.18
CA ASN A 20 1.69 -1.55 -1.54
C ASN A 20 2.93 -2.45 -1.58
N ASN A 21 3.84 -2.28 -0.60
CA ASN A 21 5.16 -2.93 -0.58
C ASN A 21 5.26 -4.17 0.33
N ARG A 22 4.34 -4.36 1.28
CA ARG A 22 4.49 -5.40 2.33
C ARG A 22 3.21 -6.15 2.67
N ARG A 23 2.03 -5.58 2.40
CA ARG A 23 0.77 -6.25 2.73
C ARG A 23 0.49 -7.33 1.70
N ILE A 24 0.47 -8.58 2.13
CA ILE A 24 0.10 -9.72 1.30
C ILE A 24 -1.43 -9.83 1.17
N HIS A 25 -1.92 -10.08 -0.04
CA HIS A 25 -3.34 -10.21 -0.34
C HIS A 25 -3.68 -11.57 -0.96
N GLY A 26 -4.59 -12.31 -0.32
CA GLY A 26 -5.02 -13.63 -0.82
C GLY A 26 -5.74 -13.60 -2.18
N SER A 27 -6.39 -12.48 -2.53
CA SER A 27 -7.07 -12.32 -3.83
C SER A 27 -6.11 -12.11 -5.01
N ILE A 28 -4.85 -11.78 -4.74
CA ILE A 28 -3.79 -11.62 -5.75
C ILE A 28 -2.66 -12.61 -5.50
N PHE A 29 -3.02 -13.89 -5.38
CA PHE A 29 -2.07 -15.01 -5.27
C PHE A 29 -1.07 -14.89 -4.12
N TYR A 30 -1.47 -14.25 -3.01
CA TYR A 30 -0.59 -13.99 -1.87
C TYR A 30 0.63 -13.13 -2.22
N MET A 31 0.47 -12.21 -3.17
CA MET A 31 1.44 -11.17 -3.49
C MET A 31 1.11 -9.86 -2.78
N THR A 32 2.10 -8.99 -2.69
CA THR A 32 1.88 -7.57 -2.43
C THR A 32 1.31 -6.88 -3.69
N PRO A 33 0.60 -5.75 -3.55
CA PRO A 33 0.10 -5.01 -4.72
C PRO A 33 1.20 -4.68 -5.74
N ASN A 34 2.36 -4.21 -5.27
CA ASN A 34 3.48 -3.86 -6.17
C ASN A 34 4.06 -5.08 -6.90
N GLU A 35 4.19 -6.23 -6.22
CA GLU A 35 4.65 -7.47 -6.87
C GLU A 35 3.66 -7.90 -7.96
N PHE A 36 2.37 -7.82 -7.69
CA PHE A 36 1.34 -8.18 -8.67
C PHE A 36 1.35 -7.23 -9.88
N GLU A 37 1.43 -5.92 -9.66
CA GLU A 37 1.52 -4.92 -10.74
C GLU A 37 2.78 -5.10 -11.60
N ALA A 38 3.90 -5.47 -11.00
CA ALA A 38 5.16 -5.72 -11.73
C ALA A 38 5.08 -6.92 -12.69
N LEU A 39 4.15 -7.87 -12.46
CA LEU A 39 3.90 -9.01 -13.35
C LEU A 39 2.96 -8.67 -14.52
N ALA A 40 2.24 -7.56 -14.44
CA ALA A 40 1.30 -7.10 -15.47
C ALA A 40 1.97 -6.22 -16.55
N VAL A 41 3.28 -5.99 -16.43
CA VAL A 41 4.14 -5.26 -17.39
C VAL A 41 4.75 -6.22 -18.39
#